data_AF-A0A962ALU7-F1
#
_entry.id   AF-A0A962ALU7-F1
#
_cell.length_a   1.000
_cell.length_b   1.000
_cell.length_c   1.000
_cell.angle_alpha   90.00
_cell.angle_beta   90.00
_cell.angle_gamma   90.00
#
_symmetry.space_group_name_H-M   'P 1'
#
loop_
_entity.id
_entity.type
_entity.pdbx_description
1 polymer ?
#
loop_
_entity_poly.entity_id
_entity_poly.type
_entity_poly.pdbx_seq_one_letter_code
_entity_poly.pdbx_strand_id
1 'polypeptide(L)'
;LSLCLAAVTGMVRDMTPDVERMRAAASSGYSTATDIADWLVRRLGMPFRQAHHVTGRIVAIAASRGVELDQLSLEDLHTIDPAFEQDALDVMAVEKSVASRTSFGGTAPRNVETQAEAWLARLRDDRRG
;
A
#
# COMPACT_ATOMS: atom_id res chain seq x y z
N LEU A 1 23.87 -15.97 -22.74
CA LEU A 1 23.52 -15.60 -21.35
C LEU A 1 24.30 -14.36 -20.87
N SER A 2 25.63 -14.30 -21.02
CA SER A 2 26.47 -13.16 -20.61
C SER A 2 26.01 -11.80 -21.17
N LEU A 3 25.67 -11.74 -22.46
CA LEU A 3 25.18 -10.52 -23.10
C LEU A 3 23.86 -10.02 -22.50
N CYS A 4 22.92 -10.92 -22.22
CA CYS A 4 21.64 -10.57 -21.61
C CYS A 4 21.82 -10.02 -20.18
N LEU A 5 22.71 -10.63 -19.39
CA LEU A 5 22.99 -10.17 -18.03
C LEU A 5 23.65 -8.79 -18.03
N ALA A 6 24.60 -8.53 -18.94
CA ALA A 6 25.22 -7.22 -19.08
C ALA A 6 24.20 -6.14 -19.46
N ALA A 7 23.31 -6.43 -20.41
CA ALA A 7 22.25 -5.50 -20.83
C ALA A 7 21.28 -5.17 -19.68
N VAL A 8 20.78 -6.17 -18.96
CA VAL A 8 19.85 -5.96 -17.82
C VAL A 8 20.55 -5.22 -16.68
N THR A 9 21.84 -5.50 -16.43
CA THR A 9 22.61 -4.78 -15.40
C THR A 9 22.71 -3.29 -15.72
N GLY A 10 22.96 -2.93 -16.98
CA GLY A 10 22.95 -1.54 -17.43
C GLY A 10 21.57 -0.90 -17.26
N MET A 11 20.52 -1.59 -17.75
CA MET A 11 19.14 -1.11 -17.65
C MET A 11 18.71 -0.81 -16.21
N VAL A 12 18.98 -1.71 -15.26
CA VAL A 12 18.60 -1.52 -13.84
C VAL A 12 19.42 -0.40 -13.20
N ARG A 13 20.70 -0.25 -13.57
CA ARG A 13 21.59 0.77 -13.01
C ARG A 13 21.20 2.18 -13.45
N ASP A 14 20.80 2.34 -14.70
CA ASP A 14 20.53 3.64 -15.31
C ASP A 14 19.04 4.04 -15.22
N MET A 15 18.18 3.13 -14.75
CA MET A 15 16.76 3.38 -14.54
C MET A 15 16.55 4.51 -13.51
N THR A 16 15.79 5.52 -13.89
CA THR A 16 15.36 6.60 -12.99
C THR A 16 13.86 6.48 -12.72
N PRO A 17 13.43 6.33 -11.46
CA PRO A 17 12.01 6.26 -11.13
C PRO A 17 11.36 7.64 -11.24
N ASP A 18 10.21 7.69 -11.89
CA ASP A 18 9.30 8.83 -11.81
C ASP A 18 8.42 8.68 -10.57
N VAL A 19 8.90 9.23 -9.45
CA VAL A 19 8.29 9.03 -8.12
C VAL A 19 6.88 9.58 -8.06
N GLU A 20 6.61 10.72 -8.68
CA GLU A 20 5.30 11.36 -8.69
C GLU A 20 4.28 10.49 -9.45
N ARG A 21 4.65 10.02 -10.64
CA ARG A 21 3.79 9.14 -11.43
C ARG A 21 3.58 7.79 -10.77
N MET A 22 4.61 7.22 -10.14
CA MET A 22 4.49 5.97 -9.38
C MET A 22 3.56 6.13 -8.17
N ARG A 23 3.65 7.26 -7.45
CA ARG A 23 2.74 7.57 -6.33
C ARG A 23 1.30 7.70 -6.81
N ALA A 24 1.06 8.47 -7.87
CA ALA A 24 -0.28 8.65 -8.43
C ALA A 24 -0.89 7.30 -8.86
N ALA A 25 -0.10 6.44 -9.51
CA ALA A 25 -0.52 5.09 -9.88
C ALA A 25 -0.83 4.21 -8.66
N ALA A 26 -0.05 4.32 -7.59
CA ALA A 26 -0.28 3.56 -6.36
C ALA A 26 -1.56 3.99 -5.63
N SER A 27 -1.90 5.28 -5.64
CA SER A 27 -3.17 5.79 -5.09
C SER A 27 -4.37 5.44 -5.97
N SER A 28 -4.18 5.30 -7.27
CA SER A 28 -5.27 5.12 -8.23
C SER A 28 -6.01 3.80 -8.08
N GLY A 29 -7.29 3.80 -8.47
CA GLY A 29 -8.11 2.59 -8.55
C GLY A 29 -8.49 2.02 -7.19
N TYR A 30 -8.45 2.85 -6.14
CA TYR A 30 -8.90 2.48 -4.79
C TYR A 30 -8.12 1.30 -4.19
N SER A 31 -6.83 1.20 -4.51
CA SER A 31 -5.94 0.11 -4.08
C SER A 31 -5.86 -0.05 -2.55
N THR A 32 -6.06 1.04 -1.80
CA THR A 32 -6.05 1.09 -0.33
C THR A 32 -7.42 0.76 0.31
N ALA A 33 -8.46 0.47 -0.47
CA ALA A 33 -9.80 0.18 0.05
C ALA A 33 -9.80 -0.96 1.10
N THR A 34 -9.00 -2.00 0.87
CA THR A 34 -8.91 -3.15 1.80
C THR A 34 -8.40 -2.74 3.18
N ASP A 35 -7.61 -1.66 3.29
CA ASP A 35 -7.12 -1.16 4.58
C ASP A 35 -8.25 -0.60 5.45
N ILE A 36 -9.29 -0.04 4.82
CA ILE A 36 -10.51 0.41 5.52
C ILE A 36 -11.27 -0.80 6.06
N ALA A 37 -11.39 -1.87 5.27
CA ALA A 37 -12.03 -3.11 5.71
C ALA A 37 -11.29 -3.71 6.91
N ASP A 38 -9.95 -3.75 6.85
CA ASP A 38 -9.11 -4.19 7.97
C ASP A 38 -9.28 -3.30 9.21
N TRP A 39 -9.36 -1.97 9.02
CA TRP A 39 -9.61 -1.04 10.11
C TRP A 39 -10.96 -1.30 10.78
N LEU A 40 -12.04 -1.48 10.01
CA LEU A 40 -13.37 -1.79 10.54
C LEU A 40 -13.38 -3.09 11.35
N VAL A 41 -12.69 -4.12 10.87
CA VAL A 41 -12.56 -5.40 11.60
C VAL A 41 -11.82 -5.20 12.91
N ARG A 42 -10.69 -4.49 12.89
CA ARG A 42 -9.82 -4.32 14.06
C ARG A 42 -10.38 -3.35 15.10
N ARG A 43 -10.94 -2.23 14.64
CA ARG A 43 -11.34 -1.11 15.49
C ARG A 43 -12.77 -1.26 16.00
N LEU A 44 -13.69 -1.73 15.15
CA LEU A 44 -15.10 -1.88 15.49
C LEU A 44 -15.51 -3.34 15.72
N GLY A 45 -14.60 -4.31 15.56
CA GLY A 45 -14.92 -5.73 15.69
C GLY A 45 -15.87 -6.25 14.61
N MET A 46 -16.00 -5.52 13.50
CA MET A 46 -16.96 -5.83 12.45
C MET A 46 -16.58 -7.13 11.72
N PRO A 47 -17.52 -8.07 11.47
CA PRO A 47 -17.22 -9.23 10.65
C PRO A 47 -16.74 -8.82 9.26
N PHE A 48 -15.69 -9.47 8.73
CA PHE A 48 -15.04 -9.08 7.48
C PHE A 48 -16.01 -8.89 6.30
N ARG A 49 -17.01 -9.78 6.17
CA ARG A 49 -18.04 -9.66 5.11
C ARG A 49 -18.78 -8.32 5.17
N GLN A 50 -19.12 -7.87 6.37
CA GLN A 50 -19.80 -6.59 6.59
C GLN A 50 -18.83 -5.43 6.35
N ALA A 51 -17.60 -5.52 6.87
CA ALA A 51 -16.57 -4.51 6.66
C ALA A 51 -16.26 -4.30 5.16
N HIS A 52 -16.16 -5.38 4.40
CA HIS A 52 -15.98 -5.34 2.95
C HIS A 52 -17.17 -4.66 2.24
N HIS A 53 -18.40 -4.89 2.71
CA HIS A 53 -19.59 -4.24 2.14
C HIS A 53 -19.62 -2.73 2.44
N VAL A 54 -19.30 -2.33 3.67
CA VAL A 54 -19.15 -0.92 4.08
C VAL A 54 -18.08 -0.24 3.25
N THR A 55 -16.91 -0.88 3.10
CA THR A 55 -15.81 -0.41 2.26
C THR A 55 -16.24 -0.22 0.80
N GLY A 56 -17.02 -1.16 0.24
CA GLY A 56 -17.56 -1.03 -1.12
C GLY A 56 -18.46 0.20 -1.29
N ARG A 57 -19.23 0.58 -0.26
CA ARG A 57 -20.03 1.82 -0.27
C ARG A 57 -19.14 3.07 -0.24
N ILE A 58 -18.05 3.06 0.54
CA ILE A 58 -17.07 4.16 0.57
C ILE A 58 -16.43 4.35 -0.81
N VAL A 59 -15.98 3.25 -1.44
CA VAL A 59 -15.43 3.26 -2.80
C VAL A 59 -16.44 3.80 -3.80
N ALA A 60 -17.72 3.42 -3.69
CA ALA A 60 -18.77 3.94 -4.56
C ALA A 60 -18.97 5.46 -4.40
N ILE A 61 -18.87 6.01 -3.18
CA ILE A 61 -18.93 7.46 -2.94
C ILE A 61 -17.73 8.14 -3.62
N ALA A 62 -16.51 7.67 -3.39
CA ALA A 62 -15.30 8.23 -4.00
C ALA A 62 -15.39 8.21 -5.54
N ALA A 63 -15.80 7.07 -6.12
CA ALA A 63 -16.00 6.91 -7.56
C ALA A 63 -17.07 7.85 -8.12
N SER A 64 -18.19 8.01 -7.42
CA SER A 64 -19.26 8.92 -7.88
C SER A 64 -18.83 10.39 -7.94
N ARG A 65 -17.83 10.77 -7.13
CA ARG A 65 -17.28 12.13 -7.07
C ARG A 65 -16.02 12.31 -7.92
N GLY A 66 -15.48 11.23 -8.49
CA GLY A 66 -14.23 11.26 -9.25
C GLY A 66 -13.01 11.62 -8.40
N VAL A 67 -13.01 11.21 -7.12
CA VAL A 67 -11.92 11.45 -6.17
C VAL A 67 -11.33 10.13 -5.68
N GLU A 68 -10.11 10.17 -5.15
CA GLU A 68 -9.47 9.04 -4.48
C GLU A 68 -9.95 8.90 -3.02
N LEU A 69 -9.67 7.76 -2.39
CA LEU A 69 -10.13 7.48 -1.02
C LEU A 69 -9.56 8.47 0.02
N ASP A 70 -8.29 8.85 -0.13
CA ASP A 70 -7.61 9.79 0.77
C ASP A 70 -8.10 11.24 0.65
N GLN A 71 -9.01 11.51 -0.30
CA GLN A 71 -9.67 12.80 -0.48
C GLN A 71 -11.06 12.86 0.16
N LEU A 72 -11.58 11.75 0.70
CA LEU A 72 -12.84 11.74 1.44
C LEU A 72 -12.68 12.39 2.81
N SER A 73 -13.73 13.05 3.28
CA SER A 73 -13.79 13.63 4.61
C SER A 73 -14.34 12.63 5.65
N LEU A 74 -14.09 12.90 6.94
CA LEU A 74 -14.71 12.10 8.01
C LEU A 74 -16.24 12.19 7.96
N GLU A 75 -16.77 13.36 7.58
CA GLU A 75 -18.20 13.56 7.37
C GLU A 75 -18.77 12.62 6.30
N ASP A 76 -18.03 12.40 5.21
CA ASP A 76 -18.42 11.43 4.18
C ASP A 76 -18.53 10.01 4.74
N LEU A 77 -17.61 9.62 5.61
CA LEU A 77 -17.64 8.31 6.27
C LEU A 77 -18.81 8.21 7.26
N HIS A 78 -19.12 9.30 7.97
CA HIS A 78 -20.27 9.37 8.88
C HIS A 78 -21.62 9.24 8.17
N THR A 79 -21.71 9.55 6.87
CA THR A 79 -22.92 9.22 6.08
C THR A 79 -23.16 7.71 5.96
N ILE A 80 -22.14 6.90 6.17
CA ILE A 80 -22.20 5.44 6.12
C ILE A 80 -22.35 4.84 7.52
N ASP A 81 -21.49 5.26 8.46
CA ASP A 81 -21.51 4.81 9.84
C ASP A 81 -20.93 5.90 10.77
N PRO A 82 -21.66 6.36 11.81
CA PRO A 82 -21.13 7.37 12.73
C PRO A 82 -19.96 6.89 13.60
N ALA A 83 -19.65 5.58 13.62
CA ALA A 83 -18.55 5.02 14.39
C ALA A 83 -17.16 5.26 13.78
N PHE A 84 -17.06 5.86 12.59
CA PHE A 84 -15.77 6.22 12.02
C PHE A 84 -15.07 7.30 12.85
N GLU A 85 -13.79 7.09 13.12
CA GLU A 85 -12.89 8.03 13.79
C GLU A 85 -11.85 8.58 12.80
N GLN A 86 -11.11 9.62 13.19
CA GLN A 86 -10.13 10.29 12.31
C GLN A 86 -9.04 9.34 11.78
N ASP A 87 -8.67 8.32 12.57
CA ASP A 87 -7.68 7.30 12.20
C ASP A 87 -8.14 6.40 11.05
N ALA A 88 -9.43 6.37 10.71
CA ALA A 88 -9.94 5.69 9.52
C ALA A 88 -9.51 6.40 8.22
N LEU A 89 -9.29 7.70 8.24
CA LEU A 89 -8.75 8.44 7.09
C LEU A 89 -7.26 8.17 6.92
N ASP A 90 -6.53 8.01 8.03
CA ASP A 90 -5.10 7.74 7.99
C ASP A 90 -4.78 6.45 7.22
N VAL A 91 -5.60 5.40 7.36
CA VAL A 91 -5.34 4.13 6.68
C VAL A 91 -5.59 4.17 5.17
N MET A 92 -6.21 5.23 4.64
CA MET A 92 -6.47 5.39 3.21
C MET A 92 -5.25 5.88 2.42
N ALA A 93 -4.26 6.47 3.10
CA ALA A 93 -3.04 6.94 2.49
C ALA A 93 -2.10 5.78 2.08
N VAL A 94 -1.50 5.88 0.89
CA VAL A 94 -0.58 4.86 0.35
C VAL A 94 0.58 4.56 1.32
N GLU A 95 1.16 5.58 1.94
CA GLU A 95 2.26 5.42 2.91
C GLU A 95 1.86 4.55 4.09
N LYS A 96 0.64 4.75 4.58
CA LYS A 96 0.10 4.04 5.75
C LYS A 96 -0.26 2.61 5.38
N SER A 97 -0.84 2.41 4.19
CA SER A 97 -1.08 1.08 3.63
C SER A 97 0.22 0.27 3.55
N VAL A 98 1.27 0.81 2.93
CA VAL A 98 2.58 0.15 2.81
C VAL A 98 3.21 -0.10 4.20
N ALA A 99 3.21 0.90 5.08
CA ALA A 99 3.78 0.78 6.42
C ALA A 99 3.08 -0.28 7.29
N SER A 100 1.79 -0.55 7.04
CA SER A 100 1.01 -1.54 7.80
C SER A 100 1.38 -2.99 7.50
N ARG A 101 2.04 -3.27 6.36
CA ARG A 101 2.40 -4.63 5.91
C ARG A 101 3.66 -5.14 6.61
N THR A 102 3.58 -5.30 7.93
CA THR A 102 4.71 -5.63 8.81
C THR A 102 4.98 -7.12 8.97
N SER A 103 4.10 -8.00 8.47
CA SER A 103 4.34 -9.44 8.45
C SER A 103 5.63 -9.80 7.70
N PHE A 104 6.24 -10.94 8.01
CA PHE A 104 7.43 -11.41 7.30
C PHE A 104 7.21 -11.40 5.77
N GLY A 105 8.13 -10.75 5.04
CA GLY A 105 8.03 -10.58 3.59
C GLY A 105 7.09 -9.46 3.11
N GLY A 106 6.43 -8.74 4.04
CA GLY A 106 5.58 -7.61 3.71
C GLY A 106 6.37 -6.37 3.25
N THR A 107 5.65 -5.40 2.68
CA THR A 107 6.23 -4.22 2.00
C THR A 107 6.58 -3.05 2.92
N ALA A 108 6.39 -3.19 4.23
CA ALA A 108 6.76 -2.13 5.18
C ALA A 108 8.24 -1.73 5.02
N PRO A 109 8.61 -0.43 5.15
CA PRO A 109 9.97 0.04 4.89
C PRO A 109 11.06 -0.73 5.63
N ARG A 110 10.83 -1.02 6.92
CA ARG A 110 11.74 -1.83 7.75
C ARG A 110 11.95 -3.25 7.19
N ASN A 111 10.91 -3.87 6.66
CA ASN A 111 10.98 -5.21 6.08
C ASN A 111 11.78 -5.19 4.78
N VAL A 112 11.57 -4.18 3.94
CA VAL A 112 12.34 -3.99 2.69
C VAL A 112 13.82 -3.75 3.00
N GLU A 113 14.13 -2.92 3.99
CA GLU A 113 15.50 -2.67 4.46
C GLU A 113 16.17 -3.97 4.94
N THR A 114 15.49 -4.72 5.82
CA THR A 114 15.96 -6.02 6.32
C THR A 114 16.26 -6.99 5.17
N GLN A 115 15.38 -7.05 4.16
CA GLN A 115 15.57 -7.92 3.01
C GLN A 115 16.73 -7.48 2.11
N ALA A 116 16.89 -6.16 1.91
CA ALA A 116 18.00 -5.62 1.13
C ALA A 116 19.35 -5.94 1.79
N GLU A 117 19.46 -5.77 3.11
CA GLU A 117 20.65 -6.11 3.87
C GLU A 117 21.00 -7.60 3.78
N ALA A 118 20.00 -8.48 3.95
CA ALA A 118 20.17 -9.93 3.84
C ALA A 118 20.71 -10.35 2.46
N TRP A 119 20.17 -9.78 1.38
CA TRP A 119 20.66 -10.05 0.02
C TRP A 119 22.07 -9.51 -0.23
N LEU A 120 22.38 -8.32 0.26
CA LEU A 120 23.73 -7.75 0.16
C LEU A 120 24.76 -8.61 0.90
N ALA A 121 24.43 -9.17 2.05
CA ALA A 121 25.29 -10.11 2.77
C ALA A 121 25.53 -11.38 1.95
N ARG A 122 24.46 -12.03 1.48
CA ARG A 122 24.55 -13.26 0.69
C ARG A 122 25.38 -13.10 -0.59
N LEU A 123 25.16 -12.01 -1.33
CA LEU A 123 25.89 -11.73 -2.57
C LEU A 123 27.38 -11.40 -2.32
N ARG A 124 27.76 -10.95 -1.12
CA ARG A 124 29.17 -10.75 -0.75
C ARG A 124 29.85 -12.09 -0.46
N ASP A 125 29.16 -13.01 0.20
CA ASP A 125 29.68 -14.33 0.52
C ASP A 125 29.86 -15.19 -0.75
N ASP A 126 28.87 -15.17 -1.65
CA ASP A 126 28.93 -15.88 -2.95
C ASP A 126 30.05 -15.37 -3.87
N ARG A 127 30.56 -14.14 -3.67
CA ARG A 127 31.69 -13.58 -4.44
C ARG A 127 33.06 -13.93 -3.85
N ARG A 128 33.11 -14.51 -2.65
CA ARG A 128 34.35 -14.92 -1.97
C ARG A 128 34.66 -16.41 -2.14
N GLY A 129 33.67 -17.23 -2.52
CA GLY A 129 33.83 -18.63 -2.92
C GLY A 129 34.04 -18.78 -4.41
#